data_AF-A0AAQ4DEK0-F1
#
_entry.id   AF-A0AAQ4DEK0-F1
#
_cell.length_a   1.000
_cell.length_b   1.000
_cell.length_c   1.000
_cell.angle_alpha   90.00
_cell.angle_beta   90.00
_cell.angle_gamma   90.00
#
_symmetry.space_group_name_H-M   'P 1'
#
loop_
_entity.id
_entity.type
_entity.pdbx_description
1 polymer ?
#
loop_
_entity_poly.entity_id
_entity_poly.type
_entity_poly.pdbx_seq_one_letter_code
_entity_poly.pdbx_strand_id
1 'polypeptide(L)'
;MLDGDVTDVVEARSLELNNQHIHVYSASWGPDDDGKTVDGPGELATRAFREGIERGRGGLGSIFVWASGNGGRERDNCNCDGYTNAIWTLSISSATENGLVPWYSEACSSTLATTYSSGSTGERQIVRSPFFSSFPFPGTMQ
;
A
#
# COMPACT_ATOMS: atom_id res chain seq x y z
N MET A 1 -8.70 -4.38 6.49
CA MET A 1 -8.24 -5.78 6.55
C MET A 1 -7.19 -5.83 7.64
N LEU A 2 -7.63 -5.97 8.89
CA LEU A 2 -6.81 -5.74 10.09
C LEU A 2 -7.13 -6.78 11.20
N ASP A 3 -7.91 -7.82 10.89
CA ASP A 3 -8.25 -8.91 11.81
C ASP A 3 -8.60 -10.19 11.01
N GLY A 4 -8.13 -11.35 11.49
CA GLY A 4 -8.27 -12.67 10.86
C GLY A 4 -7.18 -13.04 9.84
N ASP A 5 -7.16 -14.32 9.44
CA ASP A 5 -6.21 -14.84 8.45
C ASP A 5 -6.37 -14.11 7.11
N VAL A 6 -5.32 -13.39 6.73
CA VAL A 6 -5.20 -12.76 5.41
C VAL A 6 -4.91 -13.86 4.40
N THR A 7 -5.91 -14.13 3.56
CA THR A 7 -5.80 -15.10 2.46
C THR A 7 -6.01 -14.39 1.13
N ASP A 8 -5.49 -14.96 0.05
CA ASP A 8 -5.64 -14.45 -1.32
C ASP A 8 -7.11 -14.11 -1.68
N VAL A 9 -8.07 -14.90 -1.19
CA VAL A 9 -9.51 -14.63 -1.38
C VAL A 9 -9.96 -13.33 -0.72
N VAL A 10 -9.47 -13.04 0.49
CA VAL A 10 -9.86 -11.84 1.24
C VAL A 10 -9.24 -10.61 0.60
N GLU A 11 -8.01 -10.71 0.11
CA GLU A 11 -7.36 -9.64 -0.65
C GLU A 11 -8.11 -9.34 -1.95
N ALA A 12 -8.39 -10.38 -2.75
CA ALA A 12 -9.12 -10.24 -4.01
C ALA A 12 -10.47 -9.56 -3.82
N ARG A 13 -11.25 -10.01 -2.82
CA ARG A 13 -12.55 -9.41 -2.49
C ARG A 13 -12.44 -7.95 -2.05
N SER A 14 -11.36 -7.60 -1.34
CA SER A 14 -11.12 -6.23 -0.89
C SER A 14 -10.79 -5.31 -2.07
N LEU A 15 -10.02 -5.81 -3.03
CA LEU A 15 -9.62 -5.08 -4.24
C LEU A 15 -10.76 -4.90 -5.25
N GLU A 16 -11.69 -5.86 -5.33
CA GLU A 16 -12.84 -5.80 -6.23
C GLU A 16 -14.07 -5.08 -5.64
N LEU A 17 -14.03 -4.73 -4.35
CA LEU A 17 -15.18 -4.22 -3.62
C LEU A 17 -15.80 -3.00 -4.34
N ASN A 18 -17.02 -3.16 -4.83
CA ASN A 18 -17.80 -2.09 -5.46
C ASN A 18 -17.00 -1.26 -6.48
N ASN A 19 -16.23 -1.89 -7.37
CA ASN A 19 -15.33 -1.23 -8.32
C ASN A 19 -15.97 -0.25 -9.32
N GLN A 20 -17.31 -0.20 -9.41
CA GLN A 20 -18.05 0.82 -10.18
C GLN A 20 -18.38 2.07 -9.36
N HIS A 21 -18.34 1.97 -8.04
CA HIS A 21 -18.63 3.05 -7.11
C HIS A 21 -17.35 3.60 -6.44
N ILE A 22 -16.46 2.69 -6.03
CA ILE A 22 -15.16 3.06 -5.47
C ILE A 22 -14.22 3.40 -6.61
N HIS A 23 -13.65 4.60 -6.54
CA HIS A 23 -12.75 5.08 -7.57
C HIS A 23 -11.29 4.84 -7.23
N VAL A 24 -10.95 5.02 -5.95
CA VAL A 24 -9.58 4.95 -5.45
C VAL A 24 -9.55 4.01 -4.25
N TYR A 25 -8.65 3.05 -4.30
CA TYR A 25 -8.31 2.15 -3.21
C TYR A 25 -6.96 2.61 -2.66
N SER A 26 -6.86 2.70 -1.33
CA SER A 26 -5.59 3.01 -0.66
C SER A 26 -5.26 1.91 0.33
N ALA A 27 -4.10 1.29 0.14
CA ALA A 27 -3.62 0.18 0.94
C ALA A 27 -2.13 0.33 1.25
N SER A 28 -1.67 -0.41 2.25
CA SER A 28 -0.29 -0.38 2.75
C SER A 28 0.07 -1.72 3.39
N TRP A 29 -0.54 -2.80 2.92
CA TRP A 29 -0.26 -4.16 3.35
C TRP A 29 0.52 -4.87 2.23
N GLY A 30 1.34 -5.85 2.61
CA GLY A 30 2.16 -6.61 1.70
C GLY A 30 2.88 -7.73 2.45
N PRO A 31 3.97 -8.26 1.89
CA PRO A 31 4.88 -9.17 2.59
C PRO A 31 5.52 -8.51 3.82
N ASP A 32 6.18 -9.31 4.65
CA ASP A 32 6.93 -8.79 5.80
C ASP A 32 8.11 -7.91 5.33
N ASP A 33 8.17 -6.67 5.83
CA ASP A 33 9.21 -5.67 5.54
C ASP A 33 10.54 -5.96 6.29
N ASP A 34 11.03 -7.21 6.20
CA ASP A 34 12.14 -7.75 7.00
C ASP A 34 13.49 -7.80 6.27
N GLY A 35 13.54 -7.32 5.02
CA GLY A 35 14.72 -7.33 4.15
C GLY A 35 15.10 -8.70 3.60
N LYS A 36 14.25 -9.72 3.75
CA LYS A 36 14.53 -11.10 3.33
C LYS A 36 13.37 -11.75 2.57
N THR A 37 12.17 -11.20 2.71
CA THR A 37 10.96 -11.73 2.10
C THR A 37 10.83 -11.25 0.65
N VAL A 38 10.42 -12.16 -0.23
CA VAL A 38 10.06 -11.85 -1.62
C VAL A 38 8.74 -12.53 -1.90
N ASP A 39 7.67 -11.75 -1.96
CA ASP A 39 6.31 -12.27 -2.14
C ASP A 39 5.40 -11.20 -2.77
N GLY A 40 4.17 -11.56 -3.13
CA GLY A 40 3.25 -10.66 -3.80
C GLY A 40 1.83 -11.22 -3.90
N PRO A 41 0.95 -10.58 -4.70
CA PRO A 41 -0.43 -11.01 -4.83
C PRO A 41 -0.55 -12.45 -5.32
N GLY A 42 -1.40 -13.23 -4.65
CA GLY A 42 -1.83 -14.54 -5.12
C GLY A 42 -2.60 -14.47 -6.44
N GLU A 43 -3.06 -15.62 -6.93
CA GLU A 43 -3.72 -15.69 -8.24
C GLU A 43 -5.04 -14.89 -8.26
N LEU A 44 -5.82 -14.94 -7.17
CA LEU A 44 -7.09 -14.24 -7.08
C LEU A 44 -6.86 -12.74 -6.92
N ALA A 45 -5.94 -12.31 -6.06
CA ALA A 45 -5.60 -10.90 -5.90
C ALA A 45 -5.04 -10.30 -7.21
N THR A 46 -4.19 -11.05 -7.92
CA THR A 46 -3.68 -10.63 -9.25
C THR A 46 -4.81 -10.47 -10.26
N ARG A 47 -5.79 -11.40 -10.26
CA ARG A 47 -6.97 -11.31 -11.12
C ARG A 47 -7.83 -10.11 -10.77
N ALA A 48 -8.03 -9.85 -9.47
CA ALA A 48 -8.78 -8.71 -8.96
C ALA A 48 -8.16 -7.37 -9.40
N PHE A 49 -6.83 -7.24 -9.36
CA PHE A 49 -6.16 -6.08 -9.91
C PHE A 49 -6.43 -5.90 -11.40
N ARG A 50 -6.30 -6.97 -12.20
CA ARG A 50 -6.57 -6.93 -13.65
C ARG A 50 -8.01 -6.52 -13.94
N GLU A 51 -8.99 -7.12 -13.28
CA GLU A 51 -10.40 -6.73 -13.45
C GLU A 51 -10.64 -5.29 -13.01
N GLY A 52 -10.01 -4.86 -11.91
CA GLY A 52 -10.05 -3.50 -11.40
C GLY A 52 -9.59 -2.48 -12.43
N ILE A 53 -8.43 -2.67 -13.06
CA ILE A 53 -7.87 -1.74 -14.05
C ILE A 53 -8.59 -1.80 -15.42
N GLU A 54 -9.16 -2.96 -15.79
CA GLU A 54 -9.83 -3.11 -17.08
C GLU A 54 -11.31 -2.66 -17.05
N ARG A 55 -12.00 -2.93 -15.94
CA ARG A 55 -13.47 -2.78 -15.85
C ARG A 55 -13.93 -1.79 -14.79
N GLY A 56 -13.09 -1.46 -13.82
CA GLY A 56 -13.44 -0.51 -12.75
C GLY A 56 -13.78 0.88 -13.29
N ARG A 57 -14.57 1.64 -12.52
CA ARG A 57 -14.99 3.01 -12.85
C ARG A 57 -15.60 3.12 -14.26
N GLY A 58 -16.48 2.19 -14.64
CA GLY A 58 -17.10 2.16 -15.96
C GLY A 58 -16.13 1.89 -17.11
N GLY A 59 -15.03 1.17 -16.85
CA GLY A 59 -13.98 0.87 -17.84
C GLY A 59 -12.85 1.92 -17.91
N LEU A 60 -12.82 2.90 -17.00
CA LEU A 60 -11.69 3.83 -16.87
C LEU A 60 -10.52 3.25 -16.07
N GLY A 61 -10.75 2.15 -15.37
CA GLY A 61 -9.78 1.49 -14.50
C GLY A 61 -9.77 2.06 -13.08
N SER A 62 -9.83 1.16 -12.10
CA SER A 62 -9.68 1.46 -10.68
C SER A 62 -8.29 2.00 -10.39
N ILE A 63 -8.19 2.95 -9.45
CA ILE A 63 -6.92 3.53 -9.04
C ILE A 63 -6.49 2.87 -7.74
N PHE A 64 -5.40 2.11 -7.76
CA PHE A 64 -4.82 1.47 -6.57
C PHE A 64 -3.61 2.27 -6.11
N VAL A 65 -3.67 2.87 -4.92
CA VAL A 65 -2.57 3.61 -4.31
C VAL A 65 -1.96 2.75 -3.21
N TRP A 66 -0.66 2.51 -3.29
CA TRP A 66 0.06 1.63 -2.36
C TRP A 66 1.18 2.38 -1.64
N ALA A 67 1.38 2.08 -0.36
CA ALA A 67 2.58 2.51 0.34
C ALA A 67 3.78 1.67 -0.13
N SER A 68 4.96 2.28 -0.22
CA SER A 68 6.17 1.59 -0.69
C SER A 68 6.85 0.69 0.34
N GLY A 69 6.32 0.53 1.56
CA GLY A 69 6.91 -0.28 2.63
C GLY A 69 7.67 0.50 3.71
N ASN A 70 7.91 -0.14 4.85
CA ASN A 70 8.54 0.44 6.06
C ASN A 70 9.84 -0.28 6.51
N GLY A 71 10.39 -1.16 5.68
CA GLY A 71 11.58 -1.99 5.94
C GLY A 71 12.93 -1.27 5.83
N GLY A 72 12.95 0.06 5.75
CA GLY A 72 14.18 0.83 5.57
C GLY A 72 15.28 0.54 6.60
N ARG A 73 14.89 0.24 7.86
CA ARG A 73 15.82 -0.15 8.93
C ARG A 73 16.47 -1.52 8.69
N GLU A 74 15.70 -2.45 8.12
CA GLU A 74 16.14 -3.81 7.79
C GLU A 74 16.86 -3.86 6.42
N ARG A 75 17.01 -2.70 5.77
CA ARG A 75 17.59 -2.52 4.42
C ARG A 75 16.80 -3.25 3.34
N ASP A 76 15.48 -3.23 3.48
CA ASP A 76 14.57 -3.83 2.50
C ASP A 76 14.54 -3.05 1.18
N ASN A 77 14.09 -3.73 0.13
CA ASN A 77 13.89 -3.18 -1.18
C ASN A 77 12.49 -3.49 -1.67
N CYS A 78 11.67 -2.45 -1.81
CA CYS A 78 10.29 -2.59 -2.25
C CYS A 78 10.07 -3.19 -3.65
N ASN A 79 11.10 -3.45 -4.46
CA ASN A 79 10.92 -4.32 -5.64
C ASN A 79 10.62 -5.80 -5.27
N CYS A 80 10.94 -6.20 -4.04
CA CYS A 80 10.67 -7.54 -3.48
C CYS A 80 9.23 -7.70 -3.00
N ASP A 81 8.48 -6.60 -2.86
CA ASP A 81 7.05 -6.61 -2.63
C ASP A 81 6.30 -6.53 -3.98
N GLY A 82 5.61 -7.61 -4.34
CA GLY A 82 4.86 -7.73 -5.58
C GLY A 82 3.61 -6.84 -5.68
N TYR A 83 3.10 -6.28 -4.57
CA TYR A 83 2.00 -5.32 -4.60
C TYR A 83 2.49 -3.94 -5.01
N THR A 84 3.56 -3.45 -4.38
CA THR A 84 4.16 -2.14 -4.71
C THR A 84 4.97 -2.14 -6.02
N ASN A 85 5.54 -3.28 -6.41
CA ASN A 85 6.26 -3.44 -7.68
C ASN A 85 5.35 -3.67 -8.90
N ALA A 86 4.04 -3.79 -8.70
CA ALA A 86 3.12 -4.06 -9.79
C ALA A 86 2.78 -2.82 -10.62
N ILE A 87 2.64 -3.00 -11.94
CA ILE A 87 2.30 -1.90 -12.87
C ILE A 87 0.89 -1.31 -12.67
N TRP A 88 0.02 -2.02 -11.94
CA TRP A 88 -1.36 -1.60 -11.67
C TRP A 88 -1.49 -0.80 -10.37
N THR A 89 -0.43 -0.68 -9.58
CA THR A 89 -0.41 0.12 -8.35
C THR A 89 0.37 1.41 -8.56
N LEU A 90 -0.11 2.48 -7.92
CA LEU A 90 0.58 3.74 -7.78
C LEU A 90 1.32 3.72 -6.44
N SER A 91 2.58 3.30 -6.47
CA SER A 91 3.45 3.21 -5.30
C SER A 91 3.92 4.59 -4.83
N ILE A 92 3.70 4.88 -3.55
CA ILE A 92 3.99 6.16 -2.90
C ILE A 92 4.92 5.95 -1.69
N SER A 93 6.05 6.65 -1.69
CA SER A 93 6.98 6.71 -0.56
C SER A 93 6.73 7.91 0.35
N SER A 94 7.54 8.01 1.41
CA SER A 94 7.43 9.03 2.44
C SER A 94 8.60 10.02 2.43
N ALA A 95 8.32 11.27 2.77
CA ALA A 95 9.32 12.29 3.13
C ALA A 95 9.00 12.84 4.53
N THR A 96 10.02 13.16 5.30
CA THR A 96 9.82 13.83 6.61
C THR A 96 9.43 15.30 6.42
N GLU A 97 9.02 15.96 7.50
CA GLU A 97 8.70 17.40 7.51
C GLU A 97 9.82 18.26 6.89
N ASN A 98 11.08 17.86 7.10
CA ASN A 98 12.25 18.57 6.59
C ASN A 98 12.64 18.18 5.15
N GLY A 99 11.80 17.40 4.46
CA GLY A 99 12.07 16.92 3.11
C GLY A 99 13.18 15.87 3.04
N LEU A 100 13.45 15.18 4.16
CA LEU A 100 14.45 14.12 4.25
C LEU A 100 13.81 12.75 4.03
N VAL A 101 14.64 11.75 3.72
CA VAL A 101 14.18 10.35 3.65
C VAL A 101 13.99 9.82 5.08
N PRO A 102 12.78 9.36 5.46
CA PRO A 102 12.54 8.80 6.78
C PRO A 102 13.29 7.47 6.97
N TRP A 103 13.58 7.12 8.22
CA TRP A 103 14.34 5.93 8.60
C TRP A 103 13.67 4.60 8.21
N TYR A 104 12.34 4.59 8.05
CA TYR A 104 11.57 3.43 7.63
C TYR A 104 11.39 3.33 6.11
N SER A 105 11.69 4.39 5.34
CA SER A 105 11.41 4.36 3.89
C SER A 105 12.27 3.33 3.18
N GLU A 106 11.63 2.52 2.35
CA GLU A 106 12.31 1.64 1.40
C GLU A 106 12.59 2.35 0.09
N ALA A 107 13.68 1.97 -0.58
CA ALA A 107 14.07 2.53 -1.87
C ALA A 107 13.95 1.47 -2.97
N CYS A 108 13.18 1.76 -4.01
CA CYS A 108 13.05 0.90 -5.18
C CYS A 108 12.73 1.68 -6.45
N SER A 109 12.90 1.04 -7.59
CA SER A 109 12.64 1.61 -8.92
C SER A 109 11.14 1.70 -9.27
N SER A 110 10.28 0.95 -8.55
CA SER A 110 8.85 0.92 -8.78
C SER A 110 8.08 2.09 -8.14
N THR A 111 8.70 2.79 -7.18
CA THR A 111 8.09 3.96 -6.54
C THR A 111 7.87 5.08 -7.56
N LEU A 112 6.66 5.65 -7.59
CA LEU A 112 6.29 6.71 -8.55
C LEU A 112 6.40 8.12 -7.96
N ALA A 113 6.05 8.28 -6.68
CA ALA A 113 6.01 9.61 -6.05
C ALA A 113 6.23 9.53 -4.54
N THR A 114 6.33 10.69 -3.90
CA THR A 114 6.56 10.82 -2.46
C THR A 114 5.59 11.82 -1.85
N THR A 115 5.07 11.52 -0.66
CA THR A 115 4.25 12.44 0.13
C THR A 115 4.82 12.60 1.54
N TYR A 116 4.42 13.67 2.23
CA TYR A 116 4.87 13.87 3.61
C TYR A 116 4.28 12.83 4.57
N SER A 117 5.07 12.43 5.55
CA SER A 117 4.67 11.47 6.58
C SER A 117 5.41 11.76 7.89
N SER A 118 5.56 10.77 8.77
CA SER A 118 6.31 10.89 10.03
C SER A 118 7.82 10.96 9.81
N GLY A 119 8.53 11.59 10.74
CA GLY A 119 9.99 11.74 10.73
C GLY A 119 10.63 11.34 12.07
N SER A 120 11.75 11.97 12.40
CA SER A 120 12.44 11.78 13.67
C SER A 120 11.65 12.37 14.84
N THR A 121 12.05 12.01 16.08
CA THR A 121 11.45 12.54 17.31
C THR A 121 11.45 14.07 17.30
N GLY A 122 10.27 14.67 17.40
CA GLY A 122 10.08 16.12 17.41
C GLY A 122 9.64 16.72 16.07
N GLU A 123 9.65 15.96 14.97
CA GLU A 123 9.07 16.37 13.70
C GLU A 123 7.53 16.23 13.72
N ARG A 124 6.83 17.13 13.02
CA ARG A 124 5.39 17.01 12.80
C ARG A 124 5.11 15.82 11.88
N GLN A 125 4.02 15.12 12.16
CA GLN A 125 3.60 13.93 11.41
C GLN A 125 2.19 14.11 10.84
N ILE A 126 1.96 13.55 9.65
CA ILE A 126 0.62 13.42 9.11
C ILE A 126 -0.08 12.25 9.79
N VAL A 127 -1.22 12.53 10.43
CA VAL A 127 -2.06 11.51 11.06
C VAL A 127 -3.21 11.17 10.12
N ARG A 128 -3.31 9.89 9.73
CA ARG A 128 -4.48 9.37 9.03
C ARG A 128 -5.53 8.94 10.06
N SER A 129 -6.76 9.44 9.91
CA SER A 129 -7.92 8.88 10.62
C SER A 129 -8.73 7.99 9.66
N PRO A 130 -9.16 6.80 10.06
CA PRO A 130 -10.02 5.97 9.23
C PRO A 130 -11.40 6.63 9.10
N PHE A 131 -11.69 7.21 7.94
CA PHE A 131 -12.99 7.82 7.66
C PHE A 131 -13.97 6.76 7.12
N PHE A 132 -14.23 5.72 7.91
CA PHE A 132 -15.42 4.87 7.82
C PHE A 132 -15.70 4.28 9.20
N SER A 133 -16.81 4.71 9.80
CA SER A 133 -17.30 4.30 11.11
C SER A 133 -17.72 2.83 11.11
N SER A 134 -16.89 1.94 11.66
CA SER A 134 -17.33 0.73 12.38
C SER A 134 -16.18 -0.05 13.02
N PHE A 135 -14.91 0.30 12.83
CA PHE A 135 -13.82 -0.34 13.56
C PHE A 135 -12.75 0.68 14.00
N PRO A 136 -12.33 0.66 15.28
CA PRO A 136 -11.26 1.51 15.77
C PRO A 136 -9.94 0.94 15.29
N PHE A 137 -9.19 1.68 14.46
CA PHE A 137 -7.84 1.26 14.08
C PHE A 137 -6.83 2.37 14.39
N PRO A 138 -6.09 2.24 15.51
CA PRO A 138 -4.82 2.90 15.74
C PRO A 138 -3.73 2.10 15.00
N GLY A 139 -2.94 2.75 14.15
CA GLY A 139 -1.79 2.16 13.47
C GLY A 139 -2.03 1.90 11.98
N THR A 140 -1.63 2.85 11.14
CA THR A 140 -1.34 2.59 9.72
C THR A 140 0.11 2.99 9.47
N MET A 141 0.97 1.99 9.56
CA MET A 141 2.29 1.79 8.98
C MET A 141 2.65 0.36 9.44
N GLN A 142 3.01 -0.54 8.51
CA GLN A 142 3.68 -1.80 8.86
C GLN A 142 4.92 -1.49 9.72
#